data_AF-A0A7M3Z393-F1
#
_entry.id   AF-A0A7M3Z393-F1
#
_cell.length_a   1.000
_cell.length_b   1.000
_cell.length_c   1.000
_cell.angle_alpha   90.00
_cell.angle_beta   90.00
_cell.angle_gamma   90.00
#
_symmetry.space_group_name_H-M   'P 1'
#
loop_
_entity.id
_entity.type
_entity.pdbx_description
1 polymer ?
#
loop_
_entity_poly.entity_id
_entity_poly.type
_entity_poly.pdbx_seq_one_letter_code
_entity_poly.pdbx_strand_id
1 'polypeptide(L)'
;LPIFKGVDPIGKVLMFKVNDYLEIKDLHVPTAYLDEFCQAFEVLLENHAAQLVDVSVLSNFNSEPITSLDDTTRQALESIGFKLTGERMIRGAVVDPQPREIAERALFHKHHLHQSTRHENEIMALKKVDEIRDDFALRGRSELYRVDLKSMASAHRLHQGINLRGHQVWASYEHFQEILAIRNQPADEELWDIVEFFSGHSDPNLFKERHALSQSEFRKLVQPLIRTGHIVQDFRGGFRSVFVPEGVDRAELRKEYIRKLVQKFPVITLRQMTQLAGPSFKPEELKAVLNTFEEDGTLIKGFLIEDFHQVCWGRKEMLEEARSIPAIRDFVLPPSDPIAPYFADIMKERFGFGSAYLVFRNAEPVAAFKANTRNKIIDVKDYEGSEKAWRIVKEFAWEHQMPLQTELRIGGKKLQ
;
A
#
# COMPACT_ATOMS: atom_id res chain seq x y z
N LEU A 1 18.68 -29.36 5.51
CA LEU A 1 19.97 -29.34 4.80
C LEU A 1 21.07 -29.64 5.79
N PRO A 2 21.94 -30.64 5.55
CA PRO A 2 23.15 -30.81 6.34
C PRO A 2 24.11 -29.63 6.14
N ILE A 3 24.80 -29.20 7.21
CA ILE A 3 25.89 -28.22 7.17
C ILE A 3 27.20 -28.99 7.33
N PHE A 4 28.19 -28.66 6.49
CA PHE A 4 29.46 -29.37 6.42
C PHE A 4 30.65 -28.46 6.71
N LYS A 5 31.69 -29.05 7.31
CA LYS A 5 33.07 -28.54 7.31
C LYS A 5 33.90 -29.45 6.41
N GLY A 6 34.14 -29.03 5.17
CA GLY A 6 34.72 -29.92 4.16
C GLY A 6 33.78 -31.08 3.82
N VAL A 7 34.09 -32.29 4.29
CA VAL A 7 33.28 -33.51 4.09
C VAL A 7 32.50 -33.95 5.34
N ASP A 8 32.78 -33.38 6.51
CA ASP A 8 32.19 -33.81 7.78
C ASP A 8 30.87 -33.06 8.08
N PRO A 9 29.75 -33.77 8.33
CA PRO A 9 28.49 -33.14 8.69
C PRO A 9 28.53 -32.67 10.15
N ILE A 10 28.54 -31.36 10.36
CA ILE A 10 28.64 -30.72 11.67
C ILE A 10 27.29 -30.29 12.24
N GLY A 11 26.22 -30.39 11.44
CA GLY A 11 24.85 -30.14 11.90
C GLY A 11 23.83 -30.26 10.77
N LYS A 12 22.57 -30.00 11.10
CA LYS A 12 21.47 -29.92 10.15
C LYS A 12 20.64 -28.68 10.41
N VAL A 13 20.25 -28.00 9.34
CA VAL A 13 19.31 -26.87 9.38
C VAL A 13 18.02 -27.25 8.67
N LEU A 14 16.89 -27.04 9.33
CA LEU A 14 15.58 -27.05 8.67
C LEU A 14 15.17 -25.60 8.43
N MET A 15 15.28 -25.15 7.19
CA MET A 15 14.95 -23.77 6.83
C MET A 15 14.22 -23.67 5.48
N PHE A 16 13.42 -22.62 5.35
CA PHE A 16 12.67 -22.30 4.14
C PHE A 16 12.73 -20.80 3.91
N LYS A 17 12.82 -20.38 2.65
CA LYS A 17 12.66 -18.98 2.28
C LYS A 17 11.18 -18.61 2.37
N VAL A 18 10.84 -17.64 3.23
CA VAL A 18 9.48 -17.11 3.40
C VAL A 18 9.47 -15.68 2.92
N ASN A 19 9.02 -15.46 1.69
CA ASN A 19 8.99 -14.14 1.02
C ASN A 19 10.36 -13.43 1.08
N ASP A 20 10.55 -12.60 2.10
CA ASP A 20 11.65 -11.66 2.29
C ASP A 20 12.62 -12.04 3.41
N TYR A 21 12.43 -13.18 4.07
CA TYR A 21 13.32 -13.65 5.13
C TYR A 21 13.50 -15.16 5.10
N LEU A 22 14.52 -15.64 5.82
CA LEU A 22 14.82 -17.05 5.98
C LEU A 22 14.20 -17.55 7.29
N GLU A 23 13.21 -18.42 7.21
CA GLU A 23 12.60 -19.08 8.36
C GLU A 23 13.39 -20.34 8.69
N ILE A 24 14.07 -20.34 9.83
CA ILE A 24 14.82 -21.47 10.38
C ILE A 24 13.96 -22.12 11.45
N LYS A 25 13.31 -23.21 11.06
CA LYS A 25 12.40 -23.99 11.92
C LYS A 25 13.15 -24.66 13.05
N ASP A 26 14.30 -25.27 12.75
CA ASP A 26 15.09 -26.00 13.72
C ASP A 26 16.56 -26.11 13.28
N LEU A 27 17.45 -26.15 14.26
CA LEU A 27 18.88 -26.39 14.10
C LEU A 27 19.28 -27.61 14.92
N HIS A 28 19.78 -28.66 14.29
CA HIS A 28 20.32 -29.83 14.98
C HIS A 28 21.84 -29.79 14.97
N VAL A 29 22.43 -29.48 16.11
CA VAL A 29 23.87 -29.29 16.26
C VAL A 29 24.37 -30.05 17.48
N PRO A 30 25.33 -30.98 17.34
CA PRO A 30 26.00 -31.58 18.47
C PRO A 30 26.84 -30.52 19.20
N THR A 31 26.79 -30.51 20.54
CA THR A 31 27.48 -29.50 21.37
C THR A 31 28.97 -29.36 21.05
N ALA A 32 29.63 -30.46 20.68
CA ALA A 32 31.06 -30.46 20.34
C ALA A 32 31.41 -29.66 19.07
N TYR A 33 30.44 -29.38 18.20
CA TYR A 33 30.64 -28.70 16.91
C TYR A 33 29.95 -27.33 16.86
N LEU A 34 29.49 -26.80 18.00
CA LEU A 34 28.67 -25.57 18.04
C LEU A 34 29.36 -24.37 17.39
N ASP A 35 30.62 -24.11 17.74
CA ASP A 35 31.37 -22.97 17.22
C ASP A 35 31.62 -23.09 15.72
N GLU A 36 32.00 -24.28 15.27
CA GLU A 36 32.31 -24.57 13.87
C GLU A 36 31.04 -24.56 13.02
N PHE A 37 29.93 -25.03 13.58
CA PHE A 37 28.61 -24.90 12.99
C PHE A 37 28.25 -23.44 12.82
N CYS A 38 28.42 -22.59 13.83
CA CYS A 38 28.08 -21.17 13.75
C CYS A 38 28.89 -20.46 12.65
N GLN A 39 30.18 -20.75 12.50
CA GLN A 39 31.01 -20.21 11.40
C GLN A 39 30.50 -20.64 10.02
N ALA A 40 30.25 -21.93 9.82
CA ALA A 40 29.74 -22.43 8.53
C ALA A 40 28.31 -21.91 8.25
N PHE A 41 27.50 -21.79 9.30
CA PHE A 41 26.15 -21.27 9.20
C PHE A 41 26.15 -19.78 8.90
N GLU A 42 27.07 -19.01 9.45
CA GLU A 42 27.24 -17.60 9.13
C GLU A 42 27.47 -17.39 7.63
N VAL A 43 28.38 -18.16 7.01
CA VAL A 43 28.64 -18.11 5.56
C VAL A 43 27.39 -18.48 4.76
N LEU A 44 26.62 -19.48 5.20
CA LEU A 44 25.35 -19.85 4.57
C LEU A 44 24.34 -18.69 4.58
N LEU A 45 24.25 -17.99 5.70
CA LEU A 45 23.37 -16.85 5.88
C LEU A 45 23.84 -15.63 5.05
N GLU A 46 25.15 -15.37 4.97
CA GLU A 46 25.72 -14.33 4.10
C GLU A 46 25.44 -14.59 2.61
N ASN A 47 25.52 -15.85 2.18
CA ASN A 47 25.15 -16.23 0.81
C ASN A 47 23.67 -15.95 0.50
N HIS A 48 22.79 -16.13 1.48
CA HIS A 48 21.38 -15.76 1.34
C HIS A 48 21.18 -14.24 1.35
N ALA A 49 21.94 -13.50 2.17
CA ALA A 49 21.91 -12.04 2.20
C ALA A 49 22.30 -11.45 0.83
N ALA A 50 23.32 -12.01 0.16
CA ALA A 50 23.70 -11.63 -1.20
C ALA A 50 22.59 -11.87 -2.24
N GLN A 51 21.61 -12.72 -1.94
CA GLN A 51 20.40 -12.96 -2.74
C GLN A 51 19.18 -12.17 -2.26
N LEU A 52 19.40 -11.08 -1.52
CA LEU A 52 18.38 -10.18 -0.96
C LEU A 52 17.50 -10.86 0.11
N VAL A 53 18.02 -11.87 0.81
CA VAL A 53 17.40 -12.52 1.97
C VAL A 53 18.36 -12.43 3.16
N ASP A 54 18.40 -11.25 3.74
CA ASP A 54 19.31 -10.78 4.79
C ASP A 54 18.73 -10.91 6.21
N VAL A 55 17.41 -11.12 6.34
CA VAL A 55 16.76 -11.37 7.62
C VAL A 55 16.61 -12.87 7.84
N SER A 56 16.99 -13.35 9.03
CA SER A 56 16.84 -14.76 9.43
C SER A 56 16.13 -14.87 10.76
N VAL A 57 15.17 -15.78 10.85
CA VAL A 57 14.32 -15.99 12.03
C VAL A 57 14.44 -17.44 12.48
N LEU A 58 14.90 -17.64 13.70
CA LEU A 58 15.13 -18.95 14.33
C LEU A 58 14.07 -19.19 15.40
N SER A 59 13.37 -20.33 15.31
CA SER A 59 12.32 -20.73 16.26
C SER A 59 12.78 -21.80 17.25
N ASN A 60 13.47 -22.84 16.78
CA ASN A 60 13.91 -23.96 17.61
C ASN A 60 15.40 -24.28 17.42
N PHE A 61 15.99 -24.87 18.45
CA PHE A 61 17.33 -25.45 18.42
C PHE A 61 17.30 -26.80 19.12
N ASN A 62 17.78 -27.84 18.45
CA ASN A 62 17.74 -29.24 18.87
C ASN A 62 16.33 -29.71 19.28
N SER A 63 15.30 -29.25 18.56
CA SER A 63 13.88 -29.52 18.84
C SER A 63 13.33 -28.85 20.11
N GLU A 64 14.13 -28.03 20.78
CA GLU A 64 13.69 -27.21 21.91
C GLU A 64 13.42 -25.77 21.46
N PRO A 65 12.44 -25.08 22.05
CA PRO A 65 12.21 -23.67 21.79
C PRO A 65 13.46 -22.84 22.11
N ILE A 66 13.74 -21.81 21.31
CA ILE A 66 14.91 -20.93 21.57
C ILE A 66 14.85 -20.23 22.95
N THR A 67 13.67 -20.12 23.56
CA THR A 67 13.48 -19.56 24.91
C THR A 67 14.08 -20.44 26.01
N SER A 68 14.27 -21.75 25.77
CA SER A 68 14.85 -22.69 26.73
C SER A 68 16.33 -23.00 26.49
N LEU A 69 16.99 -22.26 25.59
CA LEU A 69 18.42 -22.43 25.30
C LEU A 69 19.30 -22.18 26.53
N ASP A 70 20.35 -22.98 26.67
CA ASP A 70 21.43 -22.73 27.62
C ASP A 70 22.27 -21.50 27.19
N ASP A 71 22.93 -20.87 28.15
CA ASP A 71 23.68 -19.63 27.93
C ASP A 71 24.82 -19.79 26.91
N THR A 72 25.43 -20.97 26.83
CA THR A 72 26.53 -21.25 25.88
C THR A 72 25.99 -21.22 24.45
N THR A 73 24.91 -21.95 24.18
CA THR A 73 24.27 -21.99 22.86
C THR A 73 23.71 -20.63 22.49
N ARG A 74 23.11 -19.91 23.44
CA ARG A 74 22.62 -18.54 23.21
C ARG A 74 23.74 -17.61 22.79
N GLN A 75 24.86 -17.58 23.53
CA GLN A 75 26.00 -16.71 23.22
C GLN A 75 26.63 -17.04 21.85
N ALA A 76 26.72 -18.32 21.50
CA ALA A 76 27.20 -18.74 20.19
C ALA A 76 26.32 -18.20 19.04
N LEU A 77 24.99 -18.31 19.16
CA LEU A 77 24.06 -17.75 18.18
C LEU A 77 24.07 -16.22 18.16
N GLU A 78 24.21 -15.57 19.32
CA GLU A 78 24.34 -14.10 19.40
C GLU A 78 25.64 -13.59 18.75
N SER A 79 26.73 -14.36 18.83
CA SER A 79 28.01 -14.02 18.22
C SER A 79 27.96 -13.90 16.69
N ILE A 80 27.07 -14.68 16.05
CA ILE A 80 26.79 -14.61 14.61
C ILE A 80 25.60 -13.69 14.30
N GLY A 81 25.20 -12.84 15.25
CA GLY A 81 24.29 -11.72 15.04
C GLY A 81 22.80 -11.99 15.29
N PHE A 82 22.42 -13.14 15.85
CA PHE A 82 21.04 -13.35 16.30
C PHE A 82 20.75 -12.56 17.58
N LYS A 83 19.51 -12.10 17.75
CA LYS A 83 19.02 -11.45 18.97
C LYS A 83 17.71 -12.11 19.41
N LEU A 84 17.58 -12.42 20.69
CA LEU A 84 16.36 -12.99 21.26
C LEU A 84 15.23 -11.95 21.27
N THR A 85 14.04 -12.32 20.80
CA THR A 85 12.83 -11.48 20.83
C THR A 85 11.59 -12.36 20.95
N GLY A 86 10.92 -12.28 22.09
CA GLY A 86 9.76 -13.13 22.38
C GLY A 86 10.14 -14.61 22.29
N GLU A 87 9.44 -15.36 21.43
CA GLU A 87 9.67 -16.79 21.20
C GLU A 87 10.61 -17.09 20.03
N ARG A 88 11.31 -16.08 19.46
CA ARG A 88 12.22 -16.28 18.32
C ARG A 88 13.57 -15.57 18.50
N MET A 89 14.58 -16.01 17.76
CA MET A 89 15.85 -15.32 17.59
C MET A 89 15.95 -14.74 16.18
N ILE A 90 16.34 -13.47 16.02
CA ILE A 90 16.33 -12.76 14.73
C ILE A 90 17.72 -12.20 14.42
N ARG A 91 18.22 -12.40 13.20
CA ARG A 91 19.47 -11.83 12.66
C ARG A 91 19.16 -10.90 11.48
N GLY A 92 19.95 -9.82 11.34
CA GLY A 92 19.96 -8.95 10.16
C GLY A 92 18.80 -7.95 10.09
N ALA A 93 18.04 -7.78 11.17
CA ALA A 93 16.90 -6.88 11.25
C ALA A 93 16.93 -6.06 12.55
N VAL A 94 16.39 -4.85 12.49
CA VAL A 94 16.00 -4.09 13.69
C VAL A 94 14.79 -4.78 14.31
N VAL A 95 14.88 -5.07 15.59
CA VAL A 95 13.79 -5.66 16.37
C VAL A 95 13.39 -4.69 17.46
N ASP A 96 12.42 -3.84 17.14
CA ASP A 96 11.84 -2.83 18.02
C ASP A 96 10.34 -2.71 17.73
N PRO A 97 9.57 -3.79 18.00
CA PRO A 97 8.17 -3.85 17.62
C PRO A 97 7.38 -2.78 18.38
N GLN A 98 6.68 -1.92 17.64
CA GLN A 98 5.79 -0.92 18.18
C GLN A 98 4.34 -1.43 18.12
N PRO A 99 3.47 -1.01 19.05
CA PRO A 99 2.03 -1.22 18.91
C PRO A 99 1.55 -0.74 17.55
N ARG A 100 0.78 -1.57 16.84
CA ARG A 100 0.26 -1.29 15.49
C ARG A 100 -0.43 0.07 15.39
N GLU A 101 -1.16 0.41 16.45
CA GLU A 101 -1.90 1.67 16.56
C GLU A 101 -0.99 2.90 16.38
N ILE A 102 0.26 2.85 16.84
CA ILE A 102 1.22 3.96 16.71
C ILE A 102 1.55 4.19 15.24
N ALA A 103 1.85 3.12 14.49
CA ALA A 103 2.14 3.22 13.06
C ALA A 103 0.92 3.68 12.27
N GLU A 104 -0.27 3.18 12.60
CA GLU A 104 -1.52 3.60 11.95
C GLU A 104 -1.89 5.06 12.27
N ARG A 105 -1.69 5.53 13.50
CA ARG A 105 -1.84 6.96 13.85
C ARG A 105 -0.88 7.84 13.06
N ALA A 106 0.40 7.44 12.95
CA ALA A 106 1.39 8.15 12.15
C ALA A 106 0.99 8.22 10.66
N LEU A 107 0.47 7.10 10.13
CA LEU A 107 -0.03 7.00 8.76
C LEU A 107 -1.17 8.00 8.55
N PHE A 108 -2.21 7.97 9.39
CA PHE A 108 -3.35 8.87 9.24
C PHE A 108 -2.99 10.35 9.42
N HIS A 109 -2.03 10.65 10.30
CA HIS A 109 -1.51 12.00 10.46
C HIS A 109 -0.80 12.48 9.19
N LYS A 110 0.10 11.66 8.63
CA LYS A 110 0.86 11.95 7.41
C LYS A 110 -0.03 12.09 6.17
N HIS A 111 -1.13 11.35 6.12
CA HIS A 111 -2.09 11.36 5.01
C HIS A 111 -3.28 12.31 5.21
N HIS A 112 -3.22 13.20 6.22
CA HIS A 112 -4.21 14.23 6.50
C HIS A 112 -5.62 13.70 6.85
N LEU A 113 -5.71 12.48 7.37
CA LEU A 113 -6.97 11.89 7.85
C LEU A 113 -7.18 12.10 9.35
N HIS A 114 -6.09 12.36 10.09
CA HIS A 114 -6.14 12.69 11.51
C HIS A 114 -6.79 14.05 11.74
N GLN A 115 -7.60 14.19 12.81
CA GLN A 115 -8.35 15.43 13.07
C GLN A 115 -7.46 16.68 13.27
N SER A 116 -6.19 16.51 13.63
CA SER A 116 -5.24 17.62 13.78
C SER A 116 -4.53 18.02 12.48
N THR A 117 -4.61 17.22 11.42
CA THR A 117 -3.91 17.47 10.15
C THR A 117 -4.80 17.57 8.93
N ARG A 118 -6.11 17.37 9.10
CA ARG A 118 -7.08 17.69 8.05
C ARG A 118 -6.88 19.12 7.60
N HIS A 119 -7.06 19.35 6.31
CA HIS A 119 -7.01 20.68 5.74
C HIS A 119 -8.29 21.44 6.06
N GLU A 120 -8.20 22.76 6.12
CA GLU A 120 -9.34 23.64 6.38
C GLU A 120 -10.52 23.38 5.44
N ASN A 121 -10.24 23.10 4.16
CA ASN A 121 -11.23 22.89 3.12
C ASN A 121 -10.74 21.97 1.99
N GLU A 122 -11.69 21.58 1.15
CA GLU A 122 -11.50 20.67 0.03
C GLU A 122 -10.49 21.16 -1.02
N ILE A 123 -10.36 22.48 -1.21
CA ILE A 123 -9.42 23.07 -2.17
C ILE A 123 -7.98 22.89 -1.70
N MET A 124 -7.73 23.03 -0.40
CA MET A 124 -6.40 22.81 0.17
C MET A 124 -6.03 21.32 0.19
N ALA A 125 -7.00 20.45 0.48
CA ALA A 125 -6.79 19.00 0.40
C ALA A 125 -6.49 18.55 -1.03
N LEU A 126 -7.21 19.09 -2.03
CA LEU A 126 -7.02 18.78 -3.44
C LEU A 126 -5.58 19.04 -3.92
N LYS A 127 -4.93 20.10 -3.40
CA LYS A 127 -3.55 20.44 -3.75
C LYS A 127 -2.49 19.48 -3.18
N LYS A 128 -2.87 18.63 -2.23
CA LYS A 128 -1.94 17.73 -1.53
C LYS A 128 -2.08 16.27 -1.92
N VAL A 129 -3.11 15.94 -2.70
CA VAL A 129 -3.38 14.57 -3.16
C VAL A 129 -3.15 14.51 -4.67
N ASP A 130 -2.26 13.61 -5.09
CA ASP A 130 -1.88 13.48 -6.51
C ASP A 130 -3.05 12.95 -7.37
N GLU A 131 -3.88 12.08 -6.79
CA GLU A 131 -4.96 11.37 -7.49
C GLU A 131 -6.19 11.16 -6.60
N ILE A 132 -7.38 11.50 -7.11
CA ILE A 132 -8.63 11.44 -6.34
C ILE A 132 -9.71 10.71 -7.14
N ARG A 133 -10.39 9.76 -6.48
CA ARG A 133 -11.42 8.94 -7.12
C ARG A 133 -12.83 9.53 -6.96
N ASP A 134 -13.16 10.02 -5.79
CA ASP A 134 -14.49 10.55 -5.46
C ASP A 134 -14.46 11.52 -4.28
N ASP A 135 -15.62 12.11 -4.00
CA ASP A 135 -15.84 13.04 -2.88
C ASP A 135 -15.59 12.39 -1.51
N PHE A 136 -15.86 11.09 -1.34
CA PHE A 136 -15.64 10.39 -0.07
C PHE A 136 -14.17 10.39 0.32
N ALA A 137 -13.28 10.04 -0.62
CA ALA A 137 -11.84 10.03 -0.39
C ALA A 137 -11.29 11.42 -0.05
N LEU A 138 -11.82 12.48 -0.67
CA LEU A 138 -11.34 13.84 -0.44
C LEU A 138 -11.90 14.45 0.85
N ARG A 139 -13.17 14.19 1.18
CA ARG A 139 -13.84 14.72 2.38
C ARG A 139 -13.13 14.29 3.67
N GLY A 140 -12.61 13.06 3.73
CA GLY A 140 -11.85 12.58 4.88
C GLY A 140 -10.66 13.48 5.25
N ARG A 141 -10.12 14.23 4.28
CA ARG A 141 -8.95 15.11 4.43
C ARG A 141 -9.26 16.57 4.65
N SER A 142 -10.54 16.94 4.74
CA SER A 142 -10.98 18.34 4.76
C SER A 142 -11.95 18.56 5.93
N GLU A 143 -11.73 19.55 6.78
CA GLU A 143 -12.63 19.91 7.89
C GLU A 143 -13.98 20.38 7.37
N LEU A 144 -13.95 21.28 6.38
CA LEU A 144 -15.12 21.74 5.63
C LEU A 144 -15.11 21.10 4.24
N TYR A 145 -16.31 20.76 3.75
CA TYR A 145 -16.50 20.24 2.39
C TYR A 145 -17.78 20.85 1.80
N ARG A 146 -17.62 21.80 0.87
CA ARG A 146 -18.75 22.58 0.33
C ARG A 146 -18.95 22.37 -1.16
N VAL A 147 -17.89 22.10 -1.89
CA VAL A 147 -17.85 21.97 -3.34
C VAL A 147 -17.53 20.53 -3.70
N ASP A 148 -18.30 19.96 -4.63
CA ASP A 148 -18.05 18.59 -5.10
C ASP A 148 -16.81 18.47 -5.99
N LEU A 149 -16.29 17.25 -6.11
CA LEU A 149 -15.09 16.94 -6.86
C LEU A 149 -15.19 17.34 -8.34
N LYS A 150 -16.38 17.22 -8.94
CA LYS A 150 -16.59 17.59 -10.34
C LYS A 150 -16.44 19.09 -10.56
N SER A 151 -16.99 19.89 -9.65
CA SER A 151 -16.88 21.34 -9.66
C SER A 151 -15.45 21.80 -9.39
N MET A 152 -14.76 21.14 -8.46
CA MET A 152 -13.33 21.37 -8.22
C MET A 152 -12.46 21.00 -9.43
N ALA A 153 -12.73 19.86 -10.07
CA ALA A 153 -12.03 19.44 -11.28
C ALA A 153 -12.16 20.49 -12.39
N SER A 154 -13.33 21.14 -12.50
CA SER A 154 -13.53 22.26 -13.42
C SER A 154 -12.71 23.49 -13.05
N ALA A 155 -12.75 23.91 -11.78
CA ALA A 155 -12.01 25.08 -11.29
C ALA A 155 -10.48 24.91 -11.41
N HIS A 156 -9.98 23.68 -11.22
CA HIS A 156 -8.55 23.36 -11.22
C HIS A 156 -8.06 22.72 -12.52
N ARG A 157 -8.92 22.63 -13.55
CA ARG A 157 -8.62 22.04 -14.86
C ARG A 157 -8.02 20.63 -14.76
N LEU A 158 -8.59 19.81 -13.89
CA LEU A 158 -8.19 18.41 -13.74
C LEU A 158 -8.70 17.58 -14.91
N HIS A 159 -8.02 16.48 -15.13
CA HIS A 159 -8.36 15.50 -16.15
C HIS A 159 -8.74 14.19 -15.46
N GLN A 160 -9.61 13.43 -16.12
CA GLN A 160 -10.02 12.12 -15.71
C GLN A 160 -9.31 11.06 -16.56
N GLY A 161 -8.65 10.12 -15.91
CA GLY A 161 -7.88 9.07 -16.56
C GLY A 161 -7.70 7.86 -15.65
N ILE A 162 -6.92 6.87 -16.10
CA ILE A 162 -6.65 5.65 -15.34
C ILE A 162 -5.29 5.76 -14.65
N ASN A 163 -5.24 5.50 -13.34
CA ASN A 163 -3.99 5.50 -12.58
C ASN A 163 -3.19 4.19 -12.72
N LEU A 164 -2.01 4.12 -12.11
CA LEU A 164 -1.14 2.92 -12.17
C LEU A 164 -1.80 1.67 -11.57
N ARG A 165 -2.79 1.83 -10.68
CA ARG A 165 -3.56 0.73 -10.08
C ARG A 165 -4.81 0.32 -10.88
N GLY A 166 -5.06 0.93 -12.04
CA GLY A 166 -6.19 0.60 -12.90
C GLY A 166 -7.52 1.25 -12.51
N HIS A 167 -7.52 2.25 -11.62
CA HIS A 167 -8.70 2.98 -11.21
C HIS A 167 -8.85 4.29 -11.99
N GLN A 168 -10.10 4.67 -12.26
CA GLN A 168 -10.43 5.99 -12.80
C GLN A 168 -10.29 7.06 -11.71
N VAL A 169 -9.47 8.07 -11.97
CA VAL A 169 -9.11 9.15 -11.04
C VAL A 169 -9.16 10.50 -11.73
N TRP A 170 -9.31 11.56 -10.94
CA TRP A 170 -9.02 12.94 -11.30
C TRP A 170 -7.61 13.31 -10.85
N ALA A 171 -6.82 13.89 -11.74
CA ALA A 171 -5.47 14.37 -11.48
C ALA A 171 -5.06 15.49 -12.44
N SER A 172 -3.89 16.10 -12.22
CA SER A 172 -3.31 17.06 -13.16
C SER A 172 -2.90 16.36 -14.47
N TYR A 173 -2.73 17.13 -15.54
CA TYR A 173 -2.26 16.59 -16.81
C TYR A 173 -0.83 16.06 -16.70
N GLU A 174 0.02 16.79 -15.97
CA GLU A 174 1.42 16.45 -15.71
C GLU A 174 1.53 15.08 -15.01
N HIS A 175 0.63 14.80 -14.05
CA HIS A 175 0.59 13.50 -13.39
C HIS A 175 0.29 12.36 -14.37
N PHE A 176 -0.61 12.57 -15.35
CA PHE A 176 -0.85 11.55 -16.38
C PHE A 176 0.33 11.38 -17.34
N GLN A 177 1.13 12.43 -17.59
CA GLN A 177 2.38 12.30 -18.35
C GLN A 177 3.39 11.44 -17.59
N GLU A 178 3.55 11.63 -16.28
CA GLU A 178 4.41 10.80 -15.43
C GLU A 178 3.94 9.34 -15.43
N ILE A 179 2.64 9.09 -15.26
CA ILE A 179 2.05 7.74 -15.31
C ILE A 179 2.32 7.07 -16.65
N LEU A 180 2.12 7.79 -17.77
CA LEU A 180 2.35 7.26 -19.10
C LEU A 180 3.83 6.91 -19.31
N ALA A 181 4.73 7.78 -18.86
CA ALA A 181 6.17 7.55 -18.89
C ALA A 181 6.58 6.31 -18.08
N ILE A 182 5.98 6.10 -16.90
CA ILE A 182 6.20 4.92 -16.06
C ILE A 182 5.70 3.64 -16.74
N ARG A 183 4.50 3.67 -17.35
CA ARG A 183 3.94 2.52 -18.06
C ARG A 183 4.78 2.10 -19.25
N ASN A 184 5.32 3.08 -19.98
CA ASN A 184 6.18 2.88 -21.14
C ASN A 184 5.61 1.87 -22.15
N GLN A 185 4.34 2.04 -22.48
CA GLN A 185 3.67 1.26 -23.52
C GLN A 185 3.39 2.20 -24.69
N PRO A 186 3.69 1.81 -25.95
CA PRO A 186 3.32 2.62 -27.10
C PRO A 186 1.80 2.65 -27.26
N ALA A 187 1.30 3.71 -27.90
CA ALA A 187 -0.07 3.75 -28.36
C ALA A 187 -0.27 2.70 -29.47
N ASP A 188 -1.47 2.13 -29.51
CA ASP A 188 -1.86 1.22 -30.59
C ASP A 188 -1.82 1.94 -31.93
N GLU A 189 -1.04 1.42 -32.88
CA GLU A 189 -0.83 1.99 -34.22
C GLU A 189 -2.14 2.21 -34.97
N GLU A 190 -3.12 1.31 -34.80
CA GLU A 190 -4.43 1.43 -35.44
C GLU A 190 -5.26 2.61 -34.91
N LEU A 191 -4.90 3.13 -33.73
CA LEU A 191 -5.60 4.22 -33.05
C LEU A 191 -4.83 5.55 -33.09
N TRP A 192 -3.74 5.64 -33.87
CA TRP A 192 -2.92 6.86 -33.96
C TRP A 192 -3.69 8.09 -34.44
N ASP A 193 -4.59 7.94 -35.40
CA ASP A 193 -5.44 9.04 -35.88
C ASP A 193 -6.25 9.69 -34.74
N ILE A 194 -6.69 8.89 -33.75
CA ILE A 194 -7.39 9.39 -32.57
C ILE A 194 -6.43 10.19 -31.67
N VAL A 195 -5.23 9.68 -31.44
CA VAL A 195 -4.19 10.35 -30.65
C VAL A 195 -3.76 11.66 -31.31
N GLU A 196 -3.60 11.67 -32.63
CA GLU A 196 -3.25 12.85 -33.40
C GLU A 196 -4.37 13.89 -33.37
N PHE A 197 -5.62 13.47 -33.61
CA PHE A 197 -6.78 14.37 -33.57
C PHE A 197 -6.90 15.08 -32.22
N PHE A 198 -6.83 14.33 -31.10
CA PHE A 198 -6.99 14.89 -29.75
C PHE A 198 -5.72 15.57 -29.20
N SER A 199 -4.66 15.68 -30.02
CA SER A 199 -3.52 16.55 -29.71
C SER A 199 -3.83 18.03 -29.94
N GLY A 200 -4.65 18.32 -30.96
CA GLY A 200 -5.03 19.68 -31.38
C GLY A 200 -6.50 20.02 -31.22
N HIS A 201 -7.37 19.04 -30.97
CA HIS A 201 -8.81 19.22 -30.75
C HIS A 201 -9.25 18.53 -29.46
N SER A 202 -10.36 18.95 -28.87
CA SER A 202 -10.91 18.31 -27.66
C SER A 202 -12.34 17.79 -27.80
N ASP A 203 -13.06 18.21 -28.85
CA ASP A 203 -14.47 17.85 -29.03
C ASP A 203 -14.63 16.46 -29.68
N PRO A 204 -15.19 15.46 -28.98
CA PRO A 204 -15.44 14.14 -29.56
C PRO A 204 -16.54 14.15 -30.64
N ASN A 205 -17.43 15.14 -30.68
CA ASN A 205 -18.47 15.20 -31.71
C ASN A 205 -17.88 15.48 -33.09
N LEU A 206 -16.90 16.38 -33.16
CA LEU A 206 -16.18 16.68 -34.39
C LEU A 206 -15.47 15.44 -34.96
N PHE A 207 -14.84 14.64 -34.09
CA PHE A 207 -14.23 13.37 -34.52
C PHE A 207 -15.29 12.40 -35.05
N LYS A 208 -16.37 12.18 -34.29
CA LYS A 208 -17.46 11.28 -34.72
C LYS A 208 -18.07 11.68 -36.06
N GLU A 209 -18.29 12.97 -36.30
CA GLU A 209 -18.86 13.46 -37.56
C GLU A 209 -17.91 13.22 -38.75
N ARG A 210 -16.61 13.50 -38.58
CA ARG A 210 -15.60 13.28 -39.63
C ARG A 210 -15.49 11.81 -40.04
N HIS A 211 -15.65 10.90 -39.08
CA HIS A 211 -15.52 9.45 -39.28
C HIS A 211 -16.86 8.71 -39.35
N ALA A 212 -17.99 9.44 -39.39
CA ALA A 212 -19.35 8.89 -39.37
C ALA A 212 -19.62 7.83 -38.27
N LEU A 213 -19.08 8.07 -37.06
CA LEU A 213 -19.15 7.13 -35.94
C LEU A 213 -20.35 7.40 -35.03
N SER A 214 -20.99 6.32 -34.58
CA SER A 214 -21.90 6.36 -33.44
C SER A 214 -21.14 6.59 -32.12
N GLN A 215 -21.86 7.02 -31.07
CA GLN A 215 -21.29 7.16 -29.72
C GLN A 215 -20.73 5.83 -29.17
N SER A 216 -21.33 4.70 -29.52
CA SER A 216 -20.88 3.37 -29.11
C SER A 216 -19.59 2.96 -29.80
N GLU A 217 -19.44 3.22 -31.09
CA GLU A 217 -18.23 2.90 -31.85
C GLU A 217 -17.06 3.75 -31.37
N PHE A 218 -17.27 5.05 -31.22
CA PHE A 218 -16.26 5.95 -30.67
C PHE A 218 -15.79 5.51 -29.27
N ARG A 219 -16.72 5.11 -28.38
CA ARG A 219 -16.35 4.59 -27.05
C ARG A 219 -15.47 3.35 -27.14
N LYS A 220 -15.75 2.42 -28.05
CA LYS A 220 -14.92 1.21 -28.23
C LYS A 220 -13.50 1.56 -28.69
N LEU A 221 -13.34 2.58 -29.53
CA LEU A 221 -12.05 3.02 -30.05
C LEU A 221 -11.23 3.82 -29.01
N VAL A 222 -11.86 4.73 -28.25
CA VAL A 222 -11.14 5.58 -27.30
C VAL A 222 -10.81 4.86 -25.98
N GLN A 223 -11.60 3.85 -25.58
CA GLN A 223 -11.45 3.19 -24.29
C GLN A 223 -10.09 2.51 -24.08
N PRO A 224 -9.48 1.82 -25.07
CA PRO A 224 -8.10 1.31 -24.97
C PRO A 224 -7.07 2.42 -24.72
N LEU A 225 -7.19 3.57 -25.37
CA LEU A 225 -6.29 4.72 -25.19
C LEU A 225 -6.42 5.34 -23.79
N ILE A 226 -7.64 5.39 -23.25
CA ILE A 226 -7.88 5.83 -21.85
C ILE A 226 -7.26 4.85 -20.86
N ARG A 227 -7.40 3.53 -21.10
CA ARG A 227 -6.85 2.49 -20.22
C ARG A 227 -5.32 2.51 -20.18
N THR A 228 -4.70 2.70 -21.33
CA THR A 228 -3.24 2.79 -21.45
C THR A 228 -2.69 4.16 -21.03
N GLY A 229 -3.54 5.19 -20.97
CA GLY A 229 -3.20 6.54 -20.50
C GLY A 229 -2.75 7.49 -21.60
N HIS A 230 -2.88 7.10 -22.87
CA HIS A 230 -2.57 7.93 -24.03
C HIS A 230 -3.62 9.02 -24.27
N ILE A 231 -4.83 8.84 -23.74
CA ILE A 231 -5.90 9.84 -23.77
C ILE A 231 -6.50 10.00 -22.36
N VAL A 232 -6.80 11.24 -22.00
CA VAL A 232 -7.56 11.61 -20.80
C VAL A 232 -8.80 12.40 -21.18
N GLN A 233 -9.81 12.38 -20.32
CA GLN A 233 -10.99 13.22 -20.47
C GLN A 233 -10.80 14.52 -19.68
N ASP A 234 -11.12 15.67 -20.25
CA ASP A 234 -11.10 16.93 -19.51
C ASP A 234 -12.36 17.11 -18.63
N PHE A 235 -12.34 18.14 -17.79
CA PHE A 235 -13.45 18.50 -16.90
C PHE A 235 -14.75 18.93 -17.62
N ARG A 236 -14.70 19.24 -18.93
CA ARG A 236 -15.86 19.59 -19.77
C ARG A 236 -16.40 18.40 -20.57
N GLY A 237 -15.75 17.25 -20.45
CA GLY A 237 -16.12 16.02 -21.17
C GLY A 237 -15.45 15.86 -22.53
N GLY A 238 -14.55 16.78 -22.91
CA GLY A 238 -13.67 16.64 -24.07
C GLY A 238 -12.53 15.65 -23.82
N PHE A 239 -11.75 15.34 -24.85
CA PHE A 239 -10.60 14.43 -24.76
C PHE A 239 -9.31 15.16 -25.07
N ARG A 240 -8.20 14.67 -24.51
CA ARG A 240 -6.87 15.20 -24.75
C ARG A 240 -5.85 14.07 -24.80
N SER A 241 -5.00 14.11 -25.80
CA SER A 241 -3.87 13.19 -25.90
C SER A 241 -2.79 13.54 -24.89
N VAL A 242 -2.17 12.52 -24.30
CA VAL A 242 -1.08 12.64 -23.32
C VAL A 242 0.22 12.25 -23.98
N PHE A 243 1.22 13.13 -23.89
CA PHE A 243 2.55 12.91 -24.46
C PHE A 243 3.60 12.93 -23.36
N VAL A 244 4.53 11.99 -23.42
CA VAL A 244 5.70 11.98 -22.52
C VAL A 244 6.70 13.02 -23.04
N PRO A 245 7.20 13.95 -22.20
CA PRO A 245 8.24 14.89 -22.60
C PRO A 245 9.49 14.17 -23.14
N GLU A 246 10.18 14.79 -24.09
CA GLU A 246 11.45 14.26 -24.60
C GLU A 246 12.55 14.29 -23.51
N GLY A 247 13.49 13.34 -23.57
CA GLY A 247 14.64 13.31 -22.65
C GLY A 247 14.34 12.84 -21.23
N VAL A 248 13.14 12.31 -20.95
CA VAL A 248 12.80 11.75 -19.63
C VAL A 248 13.63 10.48 -19.37
N ASP A 249 14.49 10.54 -18.35
CA ASP A 249 15.13 9.34 -17.79
C ASP A 249 14.07 8.52 -17.03
N ARG A 250 13.64 7.43 -17.66
CA ARG A 250 12.61 6.55 -17.13
C ARG A 250 13.08 5.78 -15.91
N ALA A 251 14.35 5.40 -15.85
CA ALA A 251 14.88 4.64 -14.73
C ALA A 251 14.87 5.52 -13.48
N GLU A 252 15.31 6.78 -13.61
CA GLU A 252 15.26 7.74 -12.51
C GLU A 252 13.82 8.13 -12.15
N LEU A 253 12.93 8.35 -13.13
CA LEU A 253 11.52 8.66 -12.86
C LEU A 253 10.84 7.55 -12.05
N ARG A 254 11.06 6.29 -12.42
CA ARG A 254 10.48 5.13 -11.71
C ARG A 254 11.04 5.02 -10.30
N LYS A 255 12.35 5.19 -10.13
CA LYS A 255 13.00 5.21 -8.82
C LYS A 255 12.46 6.33 -7.92
N GLU A 256 12.31 7.54 -8.47
CA GLU A 256 11.78 8.71 -7.76
C GLU A 256 10.29 8.54 -7.41
N TYR A 257 9.49 7.91 -8.28
CA TYR A 257 8.10 7.58 -7.96
C TYR A 257 8.02 6.65 -6.75
N ILE A 258 8.81 5.57 -6.73
CA ILE A 258 8.89 4.63 -5.61
C ILE A 258 9.39 5.37 -4.36
N ARG A 259 10.40 6.23 -4.49
CA ARG A 259 10.93 7.09 -3.41
C ARG A 259 9.84 7.91 -2.75
N LYS A 260 9.12 8.71 -3.55
CA LYS A 260 8.02 9.57 -3.09
C LYS A 260 6.89 8.76 -2.46
N LEU A 261 6.61 7.56 -2.98
CA LEU A 261 5.57 6.70 -2.45
C LEU A 261 5.95 6.17 -1.06
N VAL A 262 7.14 5.58 -0.89
CA VAL A 262 7.59 5.02 0.38
C VAL A 262 7.68 6.08 1.49
N GLN A 263 8.13 7.30 1.17
CA GLN A 263 8.26 8.39 2.14
C GLN A 263 6.95 8.81 2.81
N LYS A 264 5.80 8.46 2.21
CA LYS A 264 4.47 8.76 2.75
C LYS A 264 4.02 7.76 3.82
N PHE A 265 4.65 6.59 3.93
CA PHE A 265 4.25 5.53 4.85
C PHE A 265 5.24 5.39 6.02
N PRO A 266 4.76 5.32 7.27
CA PRO A 266 5.62 5.15 8.44
C PRO A 266 6.26 3.76 8.50
N VAL A 267 5.49 2.73 8.14
CA VAL A 267 5.91 1.33 8.05
C VAL A 267 5.21 0.68 6.87
N ILE A 268 5.92 -0.12 6.10
CA ILE A 268 5.40 -0.78 4.90
C ILE A 268 6.06 -2.15 4.68
N THR A 269 5.28 -3.13 4.24
CA THR A 269 5.81 -4.41 3.74
C THR A 269 5.99 -4.37 2.22
N LEU A 270 6.80 -5.27 1.67
CA LEU A 270 6.95 -5.39 0.21
C LEU A 270 5.60 -5.67 -0.48
N ARG A 271 4.72 -6.45 0.16
CA ARG A 271 3.39 -6.77 -0.35
C ARG A 271 2.49 -5.54 -0.41
N GLN A 272 2.45 -4.75 0.67
CA GLN A 272 1.72 -3.46 0.69
C GLN A 272 2.27 -2.49 -0.35
N MET A 273 3.60 -2.42 -0.49
CA MET A 273 4.24 -1.57 -1.49
C MET A 273 3.85 -1.97 -2.92
N THR A 274 3.79 -3.27 -3.19
CA THR A 274 3.33 -3.79 -4.50
C THR A 274 1.87 -3.40 -4.77
N GLN A 275 1.00 -3.49 -3.77
CA GLN A 275 -0.42 -3.10 -3.90
C GLN A 275 -0.58 -1.58 -4.14
N LEU A 276 0.25 -0.75 -3.53
CA LEU A 276 0.22 0.72 -3.65
C LEU A 276 0.83 1.22 -4.97
N ALA A 277 1.97 0.64 -5.38
CA ALA A 277 2.66 1.02 -6.61
C ALA A 277 1.90 0.59 -7.87
N GLY A 278 1.20 -0.55 -7.81
CA GLY A 278 0.42 -1.09 -8.90
C GLY A 278 1.23 -2.01 -9.85
N PRO A 279 0.57 -2.66 -10.82
CA PRO A 279 1.14 -3.69 -11.68
C PRO A 279 2.29 -3.24 -12.59
N SER A 280 2.52 -1.93 -12.75
CA SER A 280 3.62 -1.40 -13.57
C SER A 280 4.99 -1.60 -12.94
N PHE A 281 5.08 -1.99 -11.67
CA PHE A 281 6.33 -2.23 -10.94
C PHE A 281 6.48 -3.70 -10.57
N LYS A 282 7.69 -4.23 -10.78
CA LYS A 282 8.03 -5.58 -10.35
C LYS A 282 8.48 -5.57 -8.88
N PRO A 283 8.19 -6.63 -8.10
CA PRO A 283 8.63 -6.70 -6.70
C PRO A 283 10.14 -6.51 -6.52
N GLU A 284 10.97 -6.99 -7.45
CA GLU A 284 12.43 -6.85 -7.39
C GLU A 284 12.88 -5.39 -7.47
N GLU A 285 12.21 -4.59 -8.30
CA GLU A 285 12.48 -3.16 -8.45
C GLU A 285 12.08 -2.38 -7.20
N LEU A 286 10.91 -2.69 -6.63
CA LEU A 286 10.47 -2.10 -5.37
C LEU A 286 11.45 -2.43 -4.24
N LYS A 287 11.88 -3.69 -4.15
CA LYS A 287 12.84 -4.15 -3.15
C LYS A 287 14.21 -3.49 -3.30
N ALA A 288 14.69 -3.30 -4.53
CA ALA A 288 15.96 -2.60 -4.76
C ALA A 288 15.96 -1.16 -4.23
N VAL A 289 14.85 -0.41 -4.42
CA VAL A 289 14.71 0.95 -3.89
C VAL A 289 14.61 0.94 -2.36
N LEU A 290 13.85 0.01 -1.79
CA LEU A 290 13.74 -0.13 -0.33
C LEU A 290 15.09 -0.43 0.32
N ASN A 291 15.89 -1.33 -0.27
CA ASN A 291 17.24 -1.62 0.19
C ASN A 291 18.18 -0.41 0.03
N THR A 292 18.03 0.38 -1.03
CA THR A 292 18.83 1.63 -1.17
C THR A 292 18.58 2.58 0.00
N PHE A 293 17.33 2.70 0.45
CA PHE A 293 16.98 3.54 1.61
C PHE A 293 17.35 2.93 2.94
N GLU A 294 17.50 1.62 3.00
CA GLU A 294 18.08 0.95 4.16
C GLU A 294 19.59 1.24 4.25
N GLU A 295 20.31 1.12 3.13
CA GLU A 295 21.76 1.39 3.04
C GLU A 295 22.11 2.85 3.36
N ASP A 296 21.28 3.81 2.92
CA ASP A 296 21.48 5.24 3.22
C ASP A 296 20.94 5.67 4.61
N GLY A 297 20.33 4.75 5.35
CA GLY A 297 19.80 4.97 6.70
C GLY A 297 18.45 5.69 6.76
N THR A 298 17.81 6.00 5.62
CA THR A 298 16.47 6.60 5.56
C THR A 298 15.39 5.65 6.12
N LEU A 299 15.55 4.35 5.92
CA LEU A 299 14.67 3.31 6.41
C LEU A 299 15.42 2.35 7.33
N ILE A 300 14.70 1.84 8.32
CA ILE A 300 15.09 0.66 9.09
C ILE A 300 14.28 -0.53 8.60
N LYS A 301 14.92 -1.70 8.53
CA LYS A 301 14.27 -2.95 8.16
C LYS A 301 14.19 -3.88 9.35
N GLY A 302 13.03 -4.52 9.52
CA GLY A 302 12.87 -5.58 10.49
C GLY A 302 11.45 -5.79 10.99
N PHE A 303 11.32 -6.29 12.21
CA PHE A 303 10.04 -6.56 12.85
C PHE A 303 9.64 -5.35 13.68
N LEU A 304 8.94 -4.42 13.03
CA LEU A 304 8.66 -3.09 13.57
C LEU A 304 7.28 -2.95 14.20
N ILE A 305 6.42 -3.97 14.09
CA ILE A 305 5.04 -3.95 14.59
C ILE A 305 4.79 -5.20 15.45
N GLU A 306 4.20 -4.99 16.63
CA GLU A 306 3.80 -6.06 17.55
C GLU A 306 2.81 -7.03 16.89
N ASP A 307 2.95 -8.33 17.17
CA ASP A 307 2.15 -9.43 16.61
C ASP A 307 2.12 -9.52 15.08
N PHE A 308 2.92 -8.71 14.39
CA PHE A 308 3.05 -8.69 12.94
C PHE A 308 4.31 -9.42 12.52
N HIS A 309 4.16 -10.72 12.24
CA HIS A 309 5.24 -11.64 11.89
C HIS A 309 5.75 -11.46 10.44
N GLN A 310 5.95 -10.23 9.98
CA GLN A 310 6.46 -9.91 8.65
C GLN A 310 7.56 -8.87 8.73
N VAL A 311 8.56 -9.01 7.88
CA VAL A 311 9.61 -7.99 7.71
C VAL A 311 9.00 -6.75 7.07
N CYS A 312 9.27 -5.61 7.69
CA CYS A 312 8.80 -4.31 7.27
C CYS A 312 9.98 -3.37 7.06
N TRP A 313 9.79 -2.36 6.23
CA TRP A 313 10.62 -1.17 6.20
C TRP A 313 9.87 -0.04 6.89
N GLY A 314 10.53 0.69 7.76
CA GLY A 314 9.91 1.79 8.50
C GLY A 314 10.85 2.97 8.69
N ARG A 315 10.27 4.10 9.04
CA ARG A 315 11.00 5.34 9.34
C ARG A 315 11.04 5.53 10.84
N LYS A 316 12.23 5.40 11.43
CA LYS A 316 12.43 5.49 12.88
C LYS A 316 11.89 6.81 13.45
N GLU A 317 12.24 7.93 12.85
CA GLU A 317 11.78 9.27 13.26
C GLU A 317 10.25 9.38 13.27
N MET A 318 9.58 8.86 12.22
CA MET A 318 8.11 8.90 12.15
C MET A 318 7.45 8.05 13.24
N LEU A 319 8.04 6.91 13.59
CA LEU A 319 7.54 6.04 14.66
C LEU A 319 7.74 6.65 16.05
N GLU A 320 8.85 7.37 16.26
CA GLU A 320 9.13 8.08 17.51
C GLU A 320 8.19 9.29 17.68
N GLU A 321 8.04 10.11 16.64
CA GLU A 321 7.12 11.25 16.61
C GLU A 321 5.66 10.81 16.83
N ALA A 322 5.28 9.65 16.30
CA ALA A 322 3.93 9.09 16.40
C ALA A 322 3.45 8.90 17.85
N ARG A 323 4.36 8.72 18.80
CA ARG A 323 4.03 8.59 20.23
C ARG A 323 3.45 9.88 20.82
N SER A 324 3.78 11.03 20.21
CA SER A 324 3.26 12.34 20.61
C SER A 324 1.93 12.70 19.91
N ILE A 325 1.53 11.93 18.90
CA ILE A 325 0.29 12.18 18.15
C ILE A 325 -0.90 11.76 19.02
N PRO A 326 -1.91 12.63 19.20
CA PRO A 326 -3.14 12.28 19.90
C PRO A 326 -3.84 11.06 19.31
N ALA A 327 -4.73 10.46 20.08
CA ALA A 327 -5.64 9.43 19.58
C ALA A 327 -6.47 9.97 18.41
N ILE A 328 -6.63 9.18 17.35
CA ILE A 328 -7.45 9.56 16.20
C ILE A 328 -8.93 9.35 16.52
N ARG A 329 -9.80 10.21 15.98
CA ARG A 329 -11.24 10.00 16.01
C ARG A 329 -11.65 8.70 15.31
N ASP A 330 -12.81 8.17 15.65
CA ASP A 330 -13.46 7.12 14.88
C ASP A 330 -13.84 7.65 13.48
N PHE A 331 -13.60 6.85 12.44
CA PHE A 331 -13.91 7.23 11.07
C PHE A 331 -14.06 6.02 10.16
N VAL A 332 -14.51 6.26 8.93
CA VAL A 332 -14.61 5.24 7.87
C VAL A 332 -13.67 5.62 6.73
N LEU A 333 -12.78 4.72 6.36
CA LEU A 333 -11.92 4.82 5.19
C LEU A 333 -12.65 4.22 3.97
N PRO A 334 -12.99 5.00 2.94
CA PRO A 334 -13.67 4.48 1.76
C PRO A 334 -12.70 3.66 0.88
N PRO A 335 -13.20 2.69 0.11
CA PRO A 335 -12.37 1.89 -0.81
C PRO A 335 -11.76 2.72 -1.97
N SER A 336 -12.27 3.93 -2.17
CA SER A 336 -11.77 4.91 -3.13
C SER A 336 -10.57 5.70 -2.62
N ASP A 337 -10.23 5.61 -1.33
CA ASP A 337 -9.13 6.35 -0.75
C ASP A 337 -7.77 5.90 -1.32
N PRO A 338 -6.84 6.83 -1.63
CA PRO A 338 -5.50 6.48 -2.09
C PRO A 338 -4.73 5.51 -1.18
N ILE A 339 -4.95 5.54 0.15
CA ILE A 339 -4.26 4.63 1.08
C ILE A 339 -4.99 3.31 1.30
N ALA A 340 -6.21 3.13 0.79
CA ALA A 340 -6.98 1.90 0.98
C ALA A 340 -6.20 0.60 0.62
N PRO A 341 -5.36 0.55 -0.44
CA PRO A 341 -4.58 -0.64 -0.76
C PRO A 341 -3.62 -1.06 0.36
N TYR A 342 -3.14 -0.13 1.20
CA TYR A 342 -2.28 -0.45 2.35
C TYR A 342 -2.93 -1.42 3.34
N PHE A 343 -4.27 -1.39 3.43
CA PHE A 343 -5.07 -2.22 4.33
C PHE A 343 -5.68 -3.45 3.64
N ALA A 344 -5.31 -3.75 2.40
CA ALA A 344 -5.94 -4.83 1.62
C ALA A 344 -5.78 -6.21 2.30
N ASP A 345 -4.64 -6.46 2.94
CA ASP A 345 -4.39 -7.71 3.64
C ASP A 345 -5.27 -7.86 4.87
N ILE A 346 -5.37 -6.81 5.71
CA ILE A 346 -6.30 -6.79 6.85
C ILE A 346 -7.74 -6.97 6.36
N MET A 347 -8.12 -6.26 5.30
CA MET A 347 -9.47 -6.31 4.74
C MET A 347 -9.88 -7.75 4.38
N LYS A 348 -8.95 -8.49 3.77
CA LYS A 348 -9.17 -9.89 3.37
C LYS A 348 -9.11 -10.85 4.54
N GLU A 349 -8.09 -10.73 5.39
CA GLU A 349 -7.80 -11.69 6.46
C GLU A 349 -8.75 -11.55 7.65
N ARG A 350 -9.10 -10.32 8.04
CA ARG A 350 -9.97 -10.05 9.20
C ARG A 350 -11.46 -9.98 8.85
N PHE A 351 -11.81 -9.49 7.66
CA PHE A 351 -13.20 -9.21 7.27
C PHE A 351 -13.67 -9.94 6.00
N GLY A 352 -12.82 -10.73 5.34
CA GLY A 352 -13.22 -11.51 4.17
C GLY A 352 -13.52 -10.69 2.91
N PHE A 353 -13.23 -9.39 2.89
CA PHE A 353 -13.49 -8.53 1.73
C PHE A 353 -12.24 -8.29 0.90
N GLY A 354 -12.39 -8.18 -0.42
CA GLY A 354 -11.33 -7.69 -1.31
C GLY A 354 -11.26 -6.16 -1.41
N SER A 355 -12.42 -5.51 -1.34
CA SER A 355 -12.56 -4.04 -1.34
C SER A 355 -13.89 -3.69 -0.68
N ALA A 356 -13.83 -2.81 0.32
CA ALA A 356 -14.96 -2.39 1.15
C ALA A 356 -14.59 -1.09 1.88
N TYR A 357 -15.59 -0.45 2.50
CA TYR A 357 -15.37 0.62 3.47
C TYR A 357 -14.81 0.01 4.75
N LEU A 358 -13.69 0.54 5.25
CA LEU A 358 -13.05 0.06 6.49
C LEU A 358 -13.40 1.00 7.63
N VAL A 359 -13.91 0.46 8.73
CA VAL A 359 -14.34 1.23 9.90
C VAL A 359 -13.24 1.18 10.95
N PHE A 360 -12.77 2.35 11.35
CA PHE A 360 -11.72 2.51 12.34
C PHE A 360 -12.27 3.06 13.65
N ARG A 361 -11.85 2.45 14.76
CA ARG A 361 -12.00 2.98 16.11
C ARG A 361 -10.62 3.22 16.68
N ASN A 362 -10.28 4.48 16.95
CA ASN A 362 -8.95 4.87 17.46
C ASN A 362 -7.80 4.14 16.72
N ALA A 363 -7.75 4.31 15.40
CA ALA A 363 -6.82 3.67 14.46
C ALA A 363 -6.92 2.14 14.31
N GLU A 364 -7.63 1.42 15.18
CA GLU A 364 -7.86 -0.02 15.00
C GLU A 364 -9.01 -0.29 14.02
N PRO A 365 -8.81 -1.15 12.99
CA PRO A 365 -9.90 -1.56 12.11
C PRO A 365 -10.86 -2.52 12.83
N VAL A 366 -12.11 -2.10 13.06
CA VAL A 366 -13.09 -2.84 13.89
C VAL A 366 -14.28 -3.43 13.13
N ALA A 367 -14.51 -2.97 11.90
CA ALA A 367 -15.54 -3.48 11.00
C ALA A 367 -15.22 -3.13 9.55
N ALA A 368 -15.88 -3.78 8.61
CA ALA A 368 -15.88 -3.40 7.20
C ALA A 368 -17.25 -3.61 6.56
N PHE A 369 -17.59 -2.83 5.53
CA PHE A 369 -18.88 -2.96 4.88
C PHE A 369 -18.85 -2.61 3.39
N LYS A 370 -19.74 -3.24 2.62
CA LYS A 370 -19.97 -2.89 1.21
C LYS A 370 -21.24 -2.08 1.10
N ALA A 371 -21.15 -0.96 0.39
CA ALA A 371 -22.30 -0.12 0.12
C ALA A 371 -22.34 0.34 -1.33
N ASN A 372 -23.56 0.50 -1.85
CA ASN A 372 -23.82 1.18 -3.09
C ASN A 372 -24.37 2.56 -2.80
N THR A 373 -23.82 3.56 -3.47
CA THR A 373 -24.33 4.94 -3.38
C THR A 373 -25.20 5.22 -4.59
N ARG A 374 -26.50 5.45 -4.37
CA ARG A 374 -27.46 5.85 -5.42
C ARG A 374 -28.41 6.89 -4.87
N ASN A 375 -28.72 7.93 -5.67
CA ASN A 375 -29.65 9.00 -5.30
C ASN A 375 -29.35 9.63 -3.92
N LYS A 376 -28.07 9.80 -3.60
CA LYS A 376 -27.58 10.30 -2.29
C LYS A 376 -27.94 9.41 -1.08
N ILE A 377 -28.27 8.14 -1.30
CA ILE A 377 -28.50 7.14 -0.26
C ILE A 377 -27.31 6.17 -0.22
N ILE A 378 -26.84 5.84 0.97
CA ILE A 378 -25.84 4.79 1.20
C ILE A 378 -26.57 3.49 1.54
N ASP A 379 -26.63 2.58 0.57
CA ASP A 379 -27.30 1.29 0.69
C ASP A 379 -26.28 0.19 1.04
N VAL A 380 -26.24 -0.21 2.31
CA VAL A 380 -25.29 -1.19 2.85
C VAL A 380 -25.79 -2.60 2.53
N LYS A 381 -25.01 -3.31 1.71
CA LYS A 381 -25.29 -4.66 1.21
C LYS A 381 -24.61 -5.76 2.00
N ASP A 382 -23.49 -5.47 2.61
CA ASP A 382 -22.72 -6.44 3.38
C ASP A 382 -22.00 -5.74 4.54
N TYR A 383 -21.89 -6.39 5.69
CA TYR A 383 -21.32 -5.81 6.90
C TYR A 383 -20.70 -6.90 7.77
N GLU A 384 -19.41 -6.74 8.08
CA GLU A 384 -18.67 -7.60 8.99
C GLU A 384 -18.11 -6.76 10.15
N GLY A 385 -18.51 -7.07 11.38
CA GLY A 385 -18.04 -6.38 12.57
C GLY A 385 -19.07 -6.31 13.70
N SER A 386 -18.72 -5.63 14.78
CA SER A 386 -19.59 -5.52 15.97
C SER A 386 -20.72 -4.51 15.80
N GLU A 387 -21.80 -4.64 16.58
CA GLU A 387 -22.88 -3.63 16.64
C GLU A 387 -22.36 -2.26 17.10
N LYS A 388 -21.35 -2.22 17.97
CA LYS A 388 -20.74 -0.96 18.42
C LYS A 388 -20.06 -0.20 17.27
N ALA A 389 -19.53 -0.90 16.27
CA ALA A 389 -18.91 -0.26 15.11
C ALA A 389 -19.94 0.32 14.13
N TRP A 390 -21.19 -0.17 14.15
CA TRP A 390 -22.27 0.35 13.32
C TRP A 390 -22.60 1.83 13.61
N ARG A 391 -22.39 2.28 14.85
CA ARG A 391 -22.53 3.70 15.20
C ARG A 391 -21.61 4.59 14.37
N ILE A 392 -20.38 4.15 14.11
CA ILE A 392 -19.39 4.90 13.31
C ILE A 392 -19.86 4.98 11.85
N VAL A 393 -20.50 3.93 11.33
CA VAL A 393 -21.11 3.94 9.99
C VAL A 393 -22.25 4.96 9.92
N LYS A 394 -23.10 5.04 10.96
CA LYS A 394 -24.15 6.07 11.06
C LYS A 394 -23.58 7.48 11.10
N GLU A 395 -22.54 7.71 11.89
CA GLU A 395 -21.84 9.00 11.98
C GLU A 395 -21.22 9.38 10.63
N PHE A 396 -20.58 8.43 9.92
CA PHE A 396 -20.07 8.65 8.58
C PHE A 396 -21.16 9.07 7.59
N ALA A 397 -22.31 8.40 7.58
CA ALA A 397 -23.41 8.78 6.69
C ALA A 397 -23.99 10.16 7.01
N TRP A 398 -24.12 10.48 8.31
CA TRP A 398 -24.51 11.80 8.78
C TRP A 398 -23.51 12.88 8.35
N GLU A 399 -22.21 12.64 8.51
CA GLU A 399 -21.14 13.55 8.06
C GLU A 399 -21.25 13.86 6.56
N HIS A 400 -21.70 12.88 5.75
CA HIS A 400 -21.88 13.04 4.31
C HIS A 400 -23.27 13.56 3.92
N GLN A 401 -24.17 13.79 4.89
CA GLN A 401 -25.56 14.21 4.67
C GLN A 401 -26.33 13.23 3.77
N MET A 402 -26.09 11.94 3.96
CA MET A 402 -26.68 10.87 3.18
C MET A 402 -27.41 9.90 4.11
N PRO A 403 -28.70 9.59 3.88
CA PRO A 403 -29.37 8.55 4.65
C PRO A 403 -28.75 7.18 4.40
N LEU A 404 -28.75 6.36 5.44
CA LEU A 404 -28.39 4.94 5.37
C LEU A 404 -29.63 4.09 5.12
N GLN A 405 -29.48 3.08 4.28
CA GLN A 405 -30.45 2.01 4.10
C GLN A 405 -29.72 0.67 4.22
N THR A 406 -30.35 -0.28 4.91
CA THR A 406 -29.84 -1.66 4.95
C THR A 406 -30.98 -2.64 5.20
N GLU A 407 -30.90 -3.82 4.59
CA GLU A 407 -31.79 -4.94 4.89
C GLU A 407 -31.17 -5.93 5.89
N LEU A 408 -29.92 -5.68 6.29
CA LEU A 408 -29.14 -6.55 7.15
C LEU A 408 -29.64 -6.54 8.59
N ARG A 409 -29.47 -7.67 9.27
CA ARG A 409 -29.61 -7.75 10.72
C ARG A 409 -28.23 -7.68 11.34
N ILE A 410 -27.95 -6.62 12.09
CA ILE A 410 -26.68 -6.47 12.82
C ILE A 410 -26.97 -6.68 14.31
N GLY A 411 -26.24 -7.60 14.95
CA GLY A 411 -26.51 -7.96 16.36
C GLY A 411 -27.89 -8.61 16.59
N GLY A 412 -28.46 -9.27 15.56
CA GLY A 412 -29.76 -9.97 15.66
C GLY A 412 -31.00 -9.07 15.53
N LYS A 413 -30.85 -7.76 15.35
CA LYS A 413 -31.96 -6.82 15.15
C LYS A 413 -32.02 -6.33 13.70
N LYS A 414 -33.22 -6.26 13.12
CA LYS A 414 -33.45 -5.45 11.91
C LYS A 414 -33.29 -3.99 12.31
N LEU A 415 -32.34 -3.30 11.69
CA LEU A 415 -32.17 -1.86 11.87
C LEU A 415 -33.21 -1.15 10.98
N GLN A 416 -34.14 -0.42 11.61
CA GLN A 416 -34.98 0.56 10.92
C GLN A 416 -34.24 1.88 10.80
#